data_AF-A0A820YJN5-F1
#
_entry.id   AF-A0A820YJN5-F1
#
_cell.length_a   1.000
_cell.length_b   1.000
_cell.length_c   1.000
_cell.angle_alpha   90.00
_cell.angle_beta   90.00
_cell.angle_gamma   90.00
#
_symmetry.space_group_name_H-M   'P 1'
#
loop_
_entity.id
_entity.type
_entity.pdbx_description
1 polymer ?
#
loop_
_entity_poly.entity_id
_entity_poly.type
_entity_poly.pdbx_seq_one_letter_code
_entity_poly.pdbx_strand_id
1 'polypeptide(L)'
;NKVSGSNAYVKSCRRDGVTRWSDGNTVSGCDGGEAFVCNSQMPWAINDQLAYGFAAASIPGLTEQQRCCACYKLDFTSGPVVGKSIIVQVVNSGPDVNPNQFDLQIPGGGVGIRNACSSQWNAPSDGWGQRYGGVSSRQDCYSLPAAIRDGCLFRFDWFKGADNPTMVYSKVTCPAELVARTECSRSD
;
A
#
# COMPACT_ATOMS: atom_id res chain seq x y z
N ASN A 1 0.70 5.28 21.08
CA ASN A 1 1.51 4.42 20.20
C ASN A 1 0.69 3.23 19.75
N LYS A 2 0.51 3.07 18.43
CA LYS A 2 -0.34 2.01 17.84
C LYS A 2 0.36 0.64 17.78
N VAL A 3 1.68 0.58 17.92
CA VAL A 3 2.47 -0.66 17.92
C VAL A 3 3.45 -0.66 19.09
N SER A 4 3.68 -1.80 19.73
CA SER A 4 4.74 -1.99 20.75
C SER A 4 6.09 -2.24 20.07
N GLY A 5 7.13 -1.48 20.42
CA GLY A 5 8.48 -1.64 19.88
C GLY A 5 9.24 -0.31 19.73
N SER A 6 10.46 -0.37 19.17
CA SER A 6 11.34 0.79 18.93
C SER A 6 10.88 1.72 17.80
N ASN A 7 9.95 1.25 16.97
CA ASN A 7 9.48 1.89 15.75
C ASN A 7 7.95 1.73 15.65
N ALA A 8 7.24 2.59 16.38
CA ALA A 8 5.85 2.36 16.79
C ALA A 8 4.77 2.75 15.75
N TYR A 9 5.18 3.26 14.58
CA TYR A 9 4.28 3.70 13.51
C TYR A 9 5.01 3.74 12.16
N VAL A 10 4.25 3.62 11.07
CA VAL A 10 4.75 3.77 9.70
C VAL A 10 5.05 5.23 9.41
N LYS A 11 6.23 5.52 8.87
CA LYS A 11 6.61 6.88 8.51
C LYS A 11 5.77 7.41 7.36
N SER A 12 5.26 8.62 7.54
CA SER A 12 4.73 9.46 6.46
C SER A 12 5.83 10.36 5.89
N CYS A 13 5.60 10.91 4.71
CA CYS A 13 6.49 11.83 4.03
C CYS A 13 5.81 13.18 3.81
N ARG A 14 6.63 14.21 3.53
CA ARG A 14 6.18 15.49 2.99
C ARG A 14 5.61 15.31 1.59
N ARG A 15 5.10 16.39 1.00
CA ARG A 15 4.54 16.41 -0.36
C ARG A 15 5.46 15.80 -1.42
N ASP A 16 6.77 15.94 -1.27
CA ASP A 16 7.78 15.33 -2.17
C ASP A 16 7.77 13.78 -2.20
N GLY A 17 7.13 13.15 -1.22
CA GLY A 17 7.06 11.70 -1.06
C GLY A 17 8.38 11.05 -0.62
N VAL A 18 9.39 11.83 -0.21
CA VAL A 18 10.74 11.34 0.15
C VAL A 18 11.15 11.82 1.54
N THR A 19 10.93 13.10 1.86
CA THR A 19 11.33 13.66 3.15
C THR A 19 10.39 13.17 4.23
N ARG A 20 10.89 12.33 5.15
CA ARG A 20 10.07 11.72 6.22
C ARG A 20 9.70 12.72 7.32
N TRP A 21 8.51 12.56 7.86
CA TRP A 21 8.11 13.21 9.12
C TRP A 21 8.67 12.43 10.32
N SER A 22 9.22 13.17 11.29
CA SER A 22 9.64 12.61 12.57
C SER A 22 8.50 12.55 13.59
N ASP A 23 7.47 13.39 13.43
CA ASP A 23 6.27 13.39 14.26
C ASP A 23 5.14 12.59 13.60
N GLY A 24 4.79 11.46 14.22
CA GLY A 24 3.69 10.60 13.79
C GLY A 24 2.30 11.21 13.95
N ASN A 25 2.18 12.38 14.59
CA ASN A 25 0.92 13.12 14.73
C ASN A 25 0.74 14.21 13.66
N THR A 26 1.68 14.34 12.71
CA THR A 26 1.52 15.28 11.60
C THR A 26 0.22 14.97 10.83
N VAL A 27 -0.63 15.98 10.67
CA VAL A 27 -1.96 15.82 10.07
C VAL A 27 -1.86 15.32 8.63
N SER A 28 -2.69 14.34 8.29
CA SER A 28 -2.77 13.76 6.95
C SER A 28 -3.19 14.79 5.91
N GLY A 29 -2.60 14.74 4.72
CA GLY A 29 -3.05 15.52 3.56
C GLY A 29 -4.50 15.21 3.16
N CYS A 30 -5.04 14.05 3.53
CA CYS A 30 -6.46 13.71 3.35
C CYS A 30 -7.40 14.50 4.27
N ASP A 31 -6.87 15.10 5.33
CA ASP A 31 -7.59 15.91 6.31
C ASP A 31 -7.11 17.38 6.28
N GLY A 32 -6.47 17.79 5.18
CA GLY A 32 -5.97 19.16 4.97
C GLY A 32 -4.58 19.45 5.55
N GLY A 33 -3.86 18.43 6.03
CA GLY A 33 -2.49 18.55 6.54
C GLY A 33 -1.40 18.34 5.48
N GLU A 34 -0.19 17.96 5.95
CA GLU A 34 1.03 17.91 5.15
C GLU A 34 1.73 16.53 5.16
N ALA A 35 1.14 15.53 5.82
CA ALA A 35 1.62 14.16 5.81
C ALA A 35 1.00 13.34 4.67
N PHE A 36 1.85 12.74 3.85
CA PHE A 36 1.49 11.90 2.71
C PHE A 36 2.19 10.54 2.81
N VAL A 37 1.81 9.61 1.94
CA VAL A 37 2.51 8.33 1.82
C VAL A 37 3.88 8.54 1.17
N CYS A 38 4.89 7.79 1.61
CA CYS A 38 6.23 7.84 1.02
C CYS A 38 6.29 7.05 -0.29
N ASN A 39 7.02 7.55 -1.29
CA ASN A 39 7.24 6.89 -2.58
C ASN A 39 7.90 5.51 -2.41
N SER A 40 8.68 5.33 -1.34
CA SER A 40 9.27 4.04 -0.98
C SER A 40 8.25 2.97 -0.59
N GLN A 41 6.99 3.34 -0.34
CA GLN A 41 5.91 2.43 0.06
C GLN A 41 5.05 1.99 -1.14
N MET A 42 5.68 1.78 -2.30
CA MET A 42 5.06 1.15 -3.48
C MET A 42 5.48 -0.33 -3.59
N PRO A 43 4.68 -1.19 -4.22
CA PRO A 43 5.01 -2.61 -4.39
C PRO A 43 6.12 -2.80 -5.42
N TRP A 44 6.83 -3.93 -5.32
CA TRP A 44 7.85 -4.32 -6.28
C TRP A 44 8.00 -5.83 -6.38
N ALA A 45 8.44 -6.31 -7.54
CA ALA A 45 8.76 -7.72 -7.75
C ALA A 45 10.14 -8.05 -7.16
N ILE A 46 10.25 -9.17 -6.44
CA ILE A 46 11.52 -9.79 -6.05
C ILE A 46 11.99 -10.71 -7.17
N ASN A 47 11.06 -11.47 -7.73
CA ASN A 47 11.22 -12.31 -8.91
C ASN A 47 9.84 -12.58 -9.52
N ASP A 48 9.74 -13.45 -10.52
CA ASP A 48 8.48 -13.75 -11.19
C ASP A 48 7.41 -14.40 -10.29
N GLN A 49 7.76 -14.98 -9.15
CA GLN A 49 6.81 -15.66 -8.25
C GLN A 49 6.53 -14.91 -6.96
N LEU A 50 7.43 -14.00 -6.55
CA LEU A 50 7.34 -13.27 -5.30
C LEU A 50 7.43 -11.76 -5.52
N ALA A 51 6.51 -11.02 -4.90
CA ALA A 51 6.57 -9.58 -4.76
C ALA A 51 6.50 -9.16 -3.28
N TYR A 52 6.93 -7.95 -2.99
CA TYR A 52 6.71 -7.28 -1.71
C TYR A 52 5.85 -6.02 -1.91
N GLY A 53 5.10 -5.64 -0.89
CA GLY A 53 4.27 -4.44 -0.94
C GLY A 53 3.65 -4.05 0.39
N PHE A 54 2.60 -3.25 0.31
CA PHE A 54 1.92 -2.67 1.46
C PHE A 54 0.41 -2.76 1.24
N ALA A 55 -0.34 -2.86 2.33
CA ALA A 55 -1.78 -2.97 2.25
C ALA A 55 -2.50 -2.26 3.40
N ALA A 56 -3.74 -1.87 3.15
CA ALA A 56 -4.73 -1.78 4.22
C ALA A 56 -5.38 -3.15 4.41
N ALA A 57 -5.64 -3.55 5.66
CA ALA A 57 -6.24 -4.87 5.92
C ALA A 57 -7.22 -4.85 7.08
N SER A 58 -8.25 -5.69 6.97
CA SER A 58 -9.19 -6.01 8.04
C SER A 58 -9.18 -7.52 8.28
N ILE A 59 -8.68 -7.92 9.44
CA ILE A 59 -8.51 -9.34 9.82
C ILE A 59 -9.40 -9.63 11.02
N PRO A 60 -10.39 -10.52 10.90
CA PRO A 60 -11.28 -10.89 11.99
C PRO A 60 -10.52 -11.34 13.24
N GLY A 61 -10.98 -10.88 14.40
CA GLY A 61 -10.36 -11.18 15.69
C GLY A 61 -9.09 -10.38 16.01
N LEU A 62 -8.58 -9.55 15.09
CA LEU A 62 -7.43 -8.68 15.33
C LEU A 62 -7.84 -7.20 15.35
N THR A 63 -7.43 -6.49 16.40
CA THR A 63 -7.52 -5.02 16.49
C THR A 63 -6.51 -4.36 15.56
N GLU A 64 -6.67 -3.05 15.30
CA GLU A 64 -5.68 -2.27 14.55
C GLU A 64 -4.28 -2.38 15.17
N GLN A 65 -4.17 -2.30 16.50
CA GLN A 65 -2.91 -2.44 17.22
C GLN A 65 -2.23 -3.80 17.01
N GLN A 66 -3.01 -4.88 16.81
CA GLN A 66 -2.47 -6.21 16.58
C GLN A 66 -2.02 -6.44 15.13
N ARG A 67 -2.64 -5.75 14.17
CA ARG A 67 -2.34 -5.94 12.74
C ARG A 67 -1.40 -4.87 12.16
N CYS A 68 -1.38 -3.65 12.72
CA CYS A 68 -0.47 -2.59 12.26
C CYS A 68 0.98 -3.06 12.27
N CYS A 69 1.65 -2.82 11.15
CA CYS A 69 3.03 -3.17 10.86
C CYS A 69 3.34 -4.68 10.84
N ALA A 70 2.35 -5.56 11.00
CA ALA A 70 2.52 -6.99 10.80
C ALA A 70 2.60 -7.30 9.30
N CYS A 71 3.32 -8.37 8.97
CA CYS A 71 3.44 -8.84 7.60
C CYS A 71 2.65 -10.12 7.36
N TYR A 72 2.08 -10.22 6.18
CA TYR A 72 1.32 -11.38 5.73
C TYR A 72 1.77 -11.78 4.34
N LYS A 73 1.97 -13.09 4.14
CA LYS A 73 2.12 -13.66 2.81
C LYS A 73 0.73 -13.94 2.27
N LEU A 74 0.41 -13.36 1.12
CA LEU A 74 -0.81 -13.59 0.37
C LEU A 74 -0.47 -14.48 -0.82
N ASP A 75 -1.13 -15.63 -0.90
CA ASP A 75 -1.02 -16.59 -1.99
C ASP A 75 -2.27 -16.48 -2.87
N PHE A 76 -2.10 -16.00 -4.10
CA PHE A 76 -3.23 -15.74 -4.99
C PHE A 76 -3.84 -17.06 -5.51
N THR A 77 -5.17 -17.14 -5.45
CA THR A 77 -5.96 -18.32 -5.81
C THR A 77 -6.91 -18.08 -6.98
N SER A 78 -6.98 -16.87 -7.53
CA SER A 78 -7.70 -16.58 -8.78
C SER A 78 -7.04 -15.48 -9.62
N GLY A 79 -7.54 -15.27 -10.84
CA GLY A 79 -7.04 -14.28 -11.78
C GLY A 79 -5.72 -14.69 -12.48
N PRO A 80 -5.07 -13.76 -13.19
CA PRO A 80 -3.85 -14.05 -13.96
C PRO A 80 -2.59 -14.22 -13.09
N VAL A 81 -2.72 -14.12 -11.77
CA VAL A 81 -1.63 -14.20 -10.79
C VAL A 81 -1.71 -15.43 -9.90
N VAL A 82 -2.61 -16.39 -10.20
CA VAL A 82 -2.71 -17.68 -9.48
C VAL A 82 -1.34 -18.31 -9.30
N GLY A 83 -1.05 -18.74 -8.07
CA GLY A 83 0.22 -19.40 -7.72
C GLY A 83 1.37 -18.45 -7.41
N LYS A 84 1.26 -17.15 -7.70
CA LYS A 84 2.19 -16.13 -7.22
C LYS A 84 1.89 -15.76 -5.77
N SER A 85 2.90 -15.23 -5.08
CA SER A 85 2.77 -14.72 -3.73
C SER A 85 3.19 -13.25 -3.65
N ILE A 86 2.52 -12.49 -2.78
CA ILE A 86 3.01 -11.18 -2.33
C ILE A 86 3.14 -11.18 -0.80
N ILE A 87 4.26 -10.69 -0.26
CA ILE A 87 4.35 -10.39 1.18
C ILE A 87 4.05 -8.91 1.37
N VAL A 88 3.04 -8.60 2.16
CA VAL A 88 2.63 -7.23 2.44
C VAL A 88 2.82 -6.88 3.89
N GLN A 89 3.26 -5.66 4.16
CA GLN A 89 3.13 -5.05 5.48
C GLN A 89 1.81 -4.29 5.57
N VAL A 90 1.05 -4.52 6.65
CA VAL A 90 -0.20 -3.79 6.91
C VAL A 90 0.13 -2.41 7.45
N VAL A 91 -0.10 -1.38 6.66
CA VAL A 91 0.25 0.02 6.98
C VAL A 91 -0.98 0.89 7.26
N ASN A 92 -2.18 0.39 6.96
CA ASN A 92 -3.42 1.14 7.14
C ASN A 92 -4.59 0.21 7.52
N SER A 93 -5.71 0.82 7.92
CA SER A 93 -7.02 0.19 8.01
C SER A 93 -8.05 1.14 7.39
N GLY A 94 -9.01 0.61 6.63
CA GLY A 94 -10.10 1.39 6.05
C GLY A 94 -11.46 0.91 6.57
N PRO A 95 -12.45 1.80 6.73
CA PRO A 95 -13.81 1.42 7.10
C PRO A 95 -14.52 0.58 6.02
N ASP A 96 -14.03 0.63 4.79
CA ASP A 96 -14.48 -0.06 3.59
C ASP A 96 -13.74 -1.37 3.31
N VAL A 97 -12.81 -1.75 4.18
CA VAL A 97 -12.08 -3.02 4.07
C VAL A 97 -12.88 -4.11 4.78
N ASN A 98 -13.51 -4.99 3.99
CA ASN A 98 -14.31 -6.10 4.49
C ASN A 98 -13.46 -7.11 5.28
N PRO A 99 -14.08 -7.96 6.12
CA PRO A 99 -13.41 -9.09 6.76
C PRO A 99 -12.57 -9.91 5.76
N ASN A 100 -11.30 -10.16 6.09
CA ASN A 100 -10.31 -10.88 5.26
C ASN A 100 -9.91 -10.18 3.96
N GLN A 101 -10.21 -8.89 3.80
CA GLN A 101 -9.80 -8.10 2.65
C GLN A 101 -8.44 -7.43 2.89
N PHE A 102 -7.60 -7.48 1.86
CA PHE A 102 -6.34 -6.74 1.77
C PHE A 102 -6.44 -5.81 0.57
N ASP A 103 -6.49 -4.51 0.83
CA ASP A 103 -6.43 -3.48 -0.22
C ASP A 103 -4.96 -3.15 -0.49
N LEU A 104 -4.47 -3.59 -1.65
CA LEU A 104 -3.06 -3.45 -2.02
C LEU A 104 -2.77 -2.01 -2.43
N GLN A 105 -1.74 -1.41 -1.82
CA GLN A 105 -1.34 -0.03 -2.09
C GLN A 105 -0.58 0.06 -3.42
N ILE A 106 -1.31 0.17 -4.52
CA ILE A 106 -0.75 0.24 -5.88
C ILE A 106 -1.02 1.63 -6.47
N PRO A 107 0.01 2.46 -6.76
CA PRO A 107 -0.18 3.73 -7.46
C PRO A 107 -1.00 3.56 -8.74
N GLY A 108 -2.02 4.40 -8.92
CA GLY A 108 -2.95 4.29 -10.05
C GLY A 108 -4.02 3.19 -9.88
N GLY A 109 -4.15 2.58 -8.70
CA GLY A 109 -5.24 1.65 -8.36
C GLY A 109 -6.60 2.30 -8.05
N GLY A 110 -6.65 3.63 -8.02
CA GLY A 110 -7.83 4.42 -7.63
C GLY A 110 -7.67 5.03 -6.24
N VAL A 111 -8.24 6.21 -6.04
CA VAL A 111 -8.16 6.96 -4.77
C VAL A 111 -9.27 6.56 -3.79
N GLY A 112 -10.34 5.97 -4.29
CA GLY A 112 -11.49 5.55 -3.48
C GLY A 112 -12.16 6.73 -2.76
N ILE A 113 -12.40 6.56 -1.46
CA ILE A 113 -13.15 7.53 -0.65
C ILE A 113 -12.39 8.84 -0.51
N ARG A 114 -11.06 8.80 -0.30
CA ARG A 114 -10.23 9.97 0.03
C ARG A 114 -9.18 10.25 -1.05
N ASN A 115 -9.05 11.51 -1.47
CA ASN A 115 -8.11 11.89 -2.54
C ASN A 115 -7.17 13.02 -2.10
N ALA A 116 -6.09 12.67 -1.40
CA ALA A 116 -4.95 13.57 -1.20
C ALA A 116 -3.94 13.57 -2.36
N CYS A 117 -4.13 12.73 -3.40
CA CYS A 117 -3.29 12.79 -4.59
C CYS A 117 -3.47 14.11 -5.34
N SER A 118 -4.66 14.70 -5.27
CA SER A 118 -4.93 16.05 -5.79
C SER A 118 -4.03 17.10 -5.14
N SER A 119 -3.90 17.08 -3.81
CA SER A 119 -3.05 18.01 -3.08
C SER A 119 -1.58 17.61 -3.08
N GLN A 120 -1.22 16.34 -3.27
CA GLN A 120 0.19 15.93 -3.31
C GLN A 120 0.83 16.13 -4.68
N TRP A 121 0.12 15.68 -5.72
CA TRP A 121 0.66 15.46 -7.06
C TRP A 121 -0.15 16.16 -8.15
N ASN A 122 -1.09 17.04 -7.77
CA ASN A 122 -2.03 17.68 -8.70
C ASN A 122 -2.82 16.67 -9.53
N ALA A 123 -3.15 15.52 -8.94
CA ALA A 123 -4.01 14.53 -9.59
C ALA A 123 -5.43 15.09 -9.83
N PRO A 124 -6.19 14.56 -10.80
CA PRO A 124 -7.59 14.91 -11.00
C PRO A 124 -8.46 14.63 -9.74
N SER A 125 -9.69 15.16 -9.75
CA SER A 125 -10.65 15.01 -8.64
C SER A 125 -10.95 13.55 -8.27
N ASP A 126 -10.91 12.65 -9.26
CA ASP A 126 -11.11 11.21 -9.09
C ASP A 126 -9.79 10.41 -9.09
N GLY A 127 -8.64 11.09 -9.00
CA GLY A 127 -7.33 10.49 -9.17
C GLY A 127 -7.00 10.20 -10.63
N TRP A 128 -6.01 9.35 -10.87
CA TRP A 128 -5.68 8.90 -12.23
C TRP A 128 -6.60 7.74 -12.63
N GLY A 129 -7.36 7.94 -13.71
CA GLY A 129 -8.35 6.97 -14.18
C GLY A 129 -9.66 7.03 -13.39
N GLN A 130 -10.27 5.88 -13.14
CA GLN A 130 -11.52 5.77 -12.38
C GLN A 130 -11.28 5.96 -10.88
N ARG A 131 -12.24 6.59 -10.20
CA ARG A 131 -12.17 6.80 -8.73
C ARG A 131 -11.89 5.50 -7.97
N TYR A 132 -12.56 4.42 -8.36
CA TYR A 132 -12.35 3.06 -7.89
C TYR A 132 -11.80 2.22 -9.06
N GLY A 133 -10.65 1.59 -8.86
CA GLY A 133 -9.97 0.80 -9.91
C GLY A 133 -8.95 1.58 -10.74
N GLY A 134 -8.95 2.91 -10.69
CA GLY A 134 -7.89 3.76 -11.22
C GLY A 134 -7.66 3.63 -12.72
N VAL A 135 -6.38 3.62 -13.12
CA VAL A 135 -6.00 3.52 -14.54
C VAL A 135 -6.37 2.15 -15.13
N SER A 136 -6.67 2.08 -16.42
CA SER A 136 -7.15 0.85 -17.07
C SER A 136 -6.10 0.13 -17.91
N SER A 137 -4.96 0.77 -18.19
CA SER A 137 -3.88 0.18 -18.96
C SER A 137 -2.48 0.54 -18.43
N ARG A 138 -1.49 -0.27 -18.81
CA ARG A 138 -0.07 0.02 -18.56
C ARG A 138 0.34 1.38 -19.12
N GLN A 139 -0.24 1.80 -20.26
CA GLN A 139 0.09 3.07 -20.90
C GLN A 139 -0.40 4.27 -20.09
N ASP A 140 -1.52 4.13 -19.39
CA ASP A 140 -2.06 5.19 -18.54
C ASP A 140 -1.16 5.50 -17.34
N CYS A 141 -0.28 4.57 -16.94
CA CYS A 141 0.73 4.81 -15.90
C CYS A 141 1.66 5.98 -16.22
N TYR A 142 1.82 6.35 -17.50
CA TYR A 142 2.64 7.49 -17.89
C TYR A 142 1.98 8.84 -17.61
N SER A 143 0.69 8.87 -17.24
CA SER A 143 0.02 10.05 -16.69
C SER A 143 0.36 10.32 -15.21
N LEU A 144 0.93 9.33 -14.51
CA LEU A 144 1.37 9.48 -13.13
C LEU A 144 2.77 10.13 -13.05
N PRO A 145 3.07 10.82 -11.94
CA PRO A 145 4.41 11.34 -11.66
C PRO A 145 5.47 10.24 -11.77
N ALA A 146 6.64 10.59 -12.32
CA ALA A 146 7.75 9.65 -12.47
C ALA A 146 8.13 8.97 -11.14
N ALA A 147 8.01 9.70 -10.02
CA ALA A 147 8.33 9.23 -8.68
C ALA A 147 7.50 8.03 -8.19
N ILE A 148 6.30 7.80 -8.74
CA ILE A 148 5.41 6.70 -8.35
C ILE A 148 5.02 5.78 -9.52
N ARG A 149 5.56 6.06 -10.72
CA ARG A 149 5.21 5.35 -11.95
C ARG A 149 5.54 3.87 -11.88
N ASP A 150 6.67 3.50 -11.27
CA ASP A 150 7.10 2.10 -11.19
C ASP A 150 6.12 1.23 -10.41
N GLY A 151 5.51 1.78 -9.35
CA GLY A 151 4.43 1.11 -8.62
C GLY A 151 3.17 0.90 -9.47
N CYS A 152 2.86 1.83 -10.38
CA CYS A 152 1.77 1.64 -11.34
C CYS A 152 2.12 0.59 -12.40
N LEU A 153 3.34 0.62 -12.93
CA LEU A 153 3.80 -0.37 -13.91
C LEU A 153 3.81 -1.79 -13.30
N PHE A 154 4.16 -1.93 -12.02
CA PHE A 154 4.05 -3.20 -11.28
C PHE A 154 2.66 -3.84 -11.41
N ARG A 155 1.58 -3.03 -11.37
CA ARG A 155 0.19 -3.49 -11.52
C ARG A 155 0.00 -4.30 -12.79
N PHE A 156 0.58 -3.86 -13.89
CA PHE A 156 0.39 -4.49 -15.20
C PHE A 156 1.50 -5.49 -15.54
N ASP A 157 2.71 -5.28 -15.02
CA ASP A 157 3.88 -6.08 -15.37
C ASP A 157 3.96 -7.36 -14.55
N TRP A 158 4.01 -7.26 -13.21
CA TRP A 158 4.09 -8.43 -12.33
C TRP A 158 2.71 -8.93 -11.92
N PHE A 159 1.82 -7.99 -11.57
CA PHE A 159 0.47 -8.29 -11.09
C PHE A 159 -0.53 -8.54 -12.24
N LYS A 160 -0.07 -8.43 -13.50
CA LYS A 160 -0.79 -8.82 -14.72
C LYS A 160 -2.18 -8.18 -14.89
N GLY A 161 -2.39 -7.00 -14.30
CA GLY A 161 -3.67 -6.31 -14.32
C GLY A 161 -4.79 -7.11 -13.63
N ALA A 162 -4.46 -7.98 -12.68
CA ALA A 162 -5.45 -8.76 -11.95
C ALA A 162 -6.47 -7.83 -11.28
N ASP A 163 -7.75 -8.13 -11.48
CA ASP A 163 -8.86 -7.41 -10.89
C ASP A 163 -9.36 -8.18 -9.67
N ASN A 164 -9.04 -7.66 -8.48
CA ASN A 164 -9.45 -8.20 -7.18
C ASN A 164 -9.28 -9.73 -7.04
N PRO A 165 -8.06 -10.28 -7.28
CA PRO A 165 -7.84 -11.72 -7.17
C PRO A 165 -8.08 -12.20 -5.73
N THR A 166 -8.70 -13.36 -5.60
CA THR A 166 -8.84 -14.05 -4.32
C THR A 166 -7.49 -14.57 -3.85
N MET A 167 -7.33 -14.74 -2.54
CA MET A 167 -6.10 -15.23 -1.95
C MET A 167 -6.37 -16.03 -0.67
N VAL A 168 -5.36 -16.78 -0.24
CA VAL A 168 -5.22 -17.24 1.14
C VAL A 168 -4.03 -16.52 1.78
N TYR A 169 -4.06 -16.28 3.09
CA TYR A 169 -3.00 -15.54 3.76
C TYR A 169 -2.50 -16.21 5.04
N SER A 170 -1.25 -15.92 5.39
CA SER A 170 -0.61 -16.33 6.64
C SER A 170 0.27 -15.21 7.19
N LYS A 171 0.30 -15.05 8.52
CA LYS A 171 1.22 -14.10 9.18
C LYS A 171 2.65 -14.62 9.01
N VAL A 172 3.57 -13.72 8.69
CA VAL A 172 5.00 -14.00 8.54
C VAL A 172 5.84 -12.95 9.25
N THR A 173 7.09 -13.28 9.58
CA THR A 173 8.07 -12.27 9.99
C THR A 173 8.25 -11.27 8.86
N CYS A 174 8.24 -9.97 9.17
CA CYS A 174 8.45 -8.95 8.16
C CYS A 174 9.87 -9.04 7.57
N PRO A 175 10.01 -9.17 6.24
CA PRO A 175 11.28 -8.96 5.55
C PRO A 175 11.90 -7.61 5.92
N ALA A 176 13.22 -7.58 6.04
CA ALA A 176 13.95 -6.35 6.41
C ALA A 176 13.73 -5.22 5.40
N GLU A 177 13.50 -5.56 4.13
CA GLU A 177 13.23 -4.65 3.04
C GLU A 177 11.90 -3.90 3.21
N LEU A 178 10.86 -4.55 3.75
CA LEU A 178 9.59 -3.89 4.07
C LEU A 178 9.75 -2.97 5.27
N VAL A 179 10.40 -3.46 6.34
CA VAL A 179 10.67 -2.67 7.55
C VAL A 179 11.52 -1.43 7.24
N ALA A 180 12.53 -1.54 6.38
CA ALA A 180 13.39 -0.42 6.01
C ALA A 180 12.65 0.69 5.25
N ARG A 181 11.54 0.36 4.57
CA ARG A 181 10.73 1.33 3.80
C ARG A 181 9.71 2.08 4.66
N THR A 182 9.22 1.46 5.72
CA THR A 182 8.21 2.04 6.63
C THR A 182 8.79 2.53 7.94
N GLU A 183 9.98 2.04 8.31
CA GLU A 183 10.55 2.15 9.65
C GLU A 183 9.56 1.74 10.74
N CYS A 184 8.73 0.74 10.47
CA CYS A 184 7.83 0.15 11.46
C CYS A 184 8.10 -1.35 11.58
N SER A 185 8.38 -1.79 12.80
CA SER A 185 8.63 -3.19 13.12
C SER A 185 7.95 -3.55 14.43
N ARG A 186 7.35 -4.73 14.48
CA ARG A 186 6.78 -5.26 15.71
C ARG A 186 7.80 -6.11 16.46
N SER A 187 7.64 -6.19 17.77
CA SER A 187 8.49 -7.00 18.65
C SER A 187 8.00 -8.44 18.86
N ASP A 188 6.86 -8.81 18.26
CA ASP A 188 6.13 -10.07 18.44
C ASP A 188 6.04 -10.94 17.17
#